data_AF-A0A6P3X6C0-F1
#
_entry.id   AF-A0A6P3X6C0-F1
#
_cell.length_a   1.000
_cell.length_b   1.000
_cell.length_c   1.000
_cell.angle_alpha   90.00
_cell.angle_beta   90.00
_cell.angle_gamma   90.00
#
_symmetry.space_group_name_H-M   'P 1'
#
loop_
_entity.id
_entity.type
_entity.pdbx_description
1 polymer ?
#
loop_
_entity_poly.entity_id
_entity_poly.type
_entity_poly.pdbx_seq_one_letter_code
_entity_poly.pdbx_strand_id
1 'polypeptide(L)'
;MAQQNVTLKCIPVINYNYFFNPNICHVCKCTVQRTLKTCILCDMIAYCSEEHRVLHRRQHETICHAIIKVNHQKGIKNIGIMSIETWTKFQKENMQLIQTILCRDLEKYEKQMFLFSKSCFMCRKQDNLIGTCGECKSINRCPEHSFTGSHECTMLRLCLQLDIFCAAGNASISTIPKEYLDFNSDFNDMQSFIERFCEMQNYNAVTVTSWMPLHYIISEKLSGPMTLCNVLVRERLLIEQPINHVFEIHIIAESTMDAFSLSAWEMVLHVLSPSTRLVIVTTGKKASQNWIEFQVCEQCKQSRKTLCYKSHPMLYDKHTSWYGKIRPMIILVFHDEYEDDLISVETLRSLQVMGCPIILTTKSNISMEFTTKIEQALSFDKPFPYRICKVNKFSSSRPQRDIRSGSVFFSNTHLFVYDDLNTLSNTAQVCSSVISNVEKY
;
A
#
# COMPACT_ATOMS: atom_id res chain seq x y z
N MET A 1 -9.37 -41.36 32.96
CA MET A 1 -10.27 -40.34 32.37
C MET A 1 -9.61 -39.80 31.11
N ALA A 2 -10.09 -40.22 29.95
CA ALA A 2 -9.55 -39.81 28.66
C ALA A 2 -9.88 -38.33 28.41
N GLN A 3 -8.86 -37.49 28.26
CA GLN A 3 -9.03 -36.14 27.73
C GLN A 3 -9.46 -36.28 26.27
N GLN A 4 -10.74 -36.03 25.99
CA GLN A 4 -11.22 -35.79 24.64
C GLN A 4 -10.49 -34.54 24.12
N ASN A 5 -9.45 -34.75 23.33
CA ASN A 5 -8.87 -33.74 22.46
C ASN A 5 -9.93 -33.38 21.43
N VAL A 6 -10.75 -32.38 21.74
CA VAL A 6 -11.53 -31.67 20.73
C VAL A 6 -10.53 -30.94 19.85
N THR A 7 -10.06 -31.61 18.80
CA THR A 7 -9.35 -30.95 17.69
C THR A 7 -10.35 -30.00 17.04
N LEU A 8 -10.31 -28.74 17.46
CA LEU A 8 -10.93 -27.63 16.75
C LEU A 8 -10.46 -27.72 15.29
N LYS A 9 -11.36 -28.17 14.41
CA LYS A 9 -11.07 -28.29 12.98
C LYS A 9 -10.99 -26.88 12.42
N CYS A 10 -9.77 -26.37 12.22
CA CYS A 10 -9.56 -25.07 11.63
C CYS A 10 -10.02 -25.09 10.16
N ILE A 11 -10.91 -24.16 9.80
CA ILE A 11 -11.46 -24.07 8.45
C ILE A 11 -10.54 -23.16 7.60
N PRO A 12 -10.22 -23.52 6.34
CA PRO A 12 -9.50 -22.64 5.43
C PRO A 12 -10.20 -21.28 5.25
N VAL A 13 -9.43 -20.19 5.17
CA VAL A 13 -9.99 -18.90 4.75
C VAL A 13 -10.19 -18.87 3.23
N ILE A 14 -11.11 -18.02 2.75
CA ILE A 14 -11.53 -17.97 1.34
C ILE A 14 -10.34 -17.73 0.41
N ASN A 15 -9.54 -16.70 0.70
CA ASN A 15 -8.36 -16.34 -0.08
C ASN A 15 -7.11 -16.40 0.81
N TYR A 16 -6.65 -17.61 1.11
CA TYR A 16 -5.46 -17.78 1.96
C TYR A 16 -4.17 -17.23 1.33
N ASN A 17 -4.10 -17.05 0.01
CA ASN A 17 -2.96 -16.39 -0.66
C ASN A 17 -3.05 -14.86 -0.64
N TYR A 18 -4.07 -14.26 -0.01
CA TYR A 18 -4.19 -12.80 0.11
C TYR A 18 -2.97 -12.16 0.79
N PHE A 19 -2.40 -12.85 1.79
CA PHE A 19 -1.18 -12.46 2.48
C PHE A 19 -0.45 -13.67 3.07
N PHE A 20 0.85 -13.49 3.31
CA PHE A 20 1.72 -14.43 3.99
C PHE A 20 2.18 -13.90 5.35
N ASN A 21 2.27 -14.79 6.34
CA ASN A 21 2.93 -14.55 7.62
C ASN A 21 3.63 -15.86 8.06
N PRO A 22 4.92 -15.82 8.42
CA PRO A 22 5.71 -17.04 8.68
C PRO A 22 5.32 -17.76 9.98
N ASN A 23 4.55 -17.11 10.86
CA ASN A 23 4.28 -17.59 12.21
C ASN A 23 2.81 -18.00 12.42
N ILE A 24 2.04 -18.18 11.35
CA ILE A 24 0.66 -18.66 11.40
C ILE A 24 0.45 -19.74 10.35
N CYS A 25 -0.65 -20.49 10.44
CA CYS A 25 -0.99 -21.41 9.35
C CYS A 25 -1.32 -20.62 8.08
N HIS A 26 -0.66 -20.93 6.97
CA HIS A 26 -0.92 -20.24 5.70
C HIS A 26 -2.38 -20.35 5.26
N VAL A 27 -3.01 -21.52 5.46
CA VAL A 27 -4.34 -21.84 4.92
C VAL A 27 -5.49 -21.33 5.77
N CYS A 28 -5.49 -21.59 7.08
CA CYS A 28 -6.60 -21.19 7.96
C CYS A 28 -6.27 -19.96 8.84
N LYS A 29 -5.05 -19.43 8.75
CA LYS A 29 -4.55 -18.30 9.54
C LYS A 29 -4.55 -18.54 11.06
N CYS A 30 -4.67 -19.79 11.51
CA CYS A 30 -4.56 -20.18 12.91
C CYS A 30 -3.21 -19.76 13.51
N THR A 31 -3.26 -19.19 14.72
CA THR A 31 -2.12 -18.57 15.42
C THR A 31 -1.54 -19.44 16.55
N VAL A 32 -2.11 -20.64 16.76
CA VAL A 32 -1.73 -21.58 17.82
C VAL A 32 -0.36 -22.19 17.51
N GLN A 33 0.72 -21.63 18.09
CA GLN A 33 2.09 -21.97 17.72
C GLN A 33 2.42 -23.46 17.84
N ARG A 34 1.92 -24.14 18.87
CA ARG A 34 2.19 -25.57 19.12
C ARG A 34 1.70 -26.53 18.02
N THR A 35 0.78 -26.09 17.16
CA THR A 35 0.26 -26.93 16.06
C THR A 35 0.97 -26.66 14.74
N LEU A 36 1.75 -25.57 14.64
CA LEU A 36 2.37 -25.16 13.39
C LEU A 36 3.60 -26.01 13.08
N LYS A 37 3.62 -26.58 11.88
CA LYS A 37 4.78 -27.26 11.29
C LYS A 37 5.18 -26.52 10.03
N THR A 38 6.45 -26.19 9.91
CA THR A 38 7.00 -25.59 8.68
C THR A 38 7.08 -26.64 7.57
N CYS A 39 7.10 -26.19 6.32
CA CYS A 39 7.35 -27.07 5.18
C CYS A 39 8.73 -27.71 5.35
N ILE A 40 8.78 -29.04 5.41
CA ILE A 40 10.02 -29.80 5.64
C ILE A 40 11.11 -29.58 4.56
N LEU A 41 10.72 -29.09 3.38
CA LEU A 41 11.64 -28.87 2.27
C LEU A 41 12.19 -27.43 2.30
N CYS A 42 11.30 -26.44 2.20
CA CYS A 42 11.72 -25.04 2.09
C CYS A 42 11.78 -24.30 3.44
N ASP A 43 11.22 -24.82 4.53
CA ASP A 43 11.18 -24.20 5.86
C ASP A 43 10.65 -22.75 5.93
N MET A 44 10.05 -22.23 4.85
CA MET A 44 9.61 -20.82 4.78
C MET A 44 8.15 -20.61 5.16
N ILE A 45 7.31 -21.64 5.07
CA ILE A 45 5.86 -21.54 5.25
C ILE A 45 5.35 -22.58 6.24
N ALA A 46 4.34 -22.24 7.05
CA ALA A 46 3.81 -23.09 8.11
C ALA A 46 2.36 -23.50 7.90
N TYR A 47 2.03 -24.71 8.36
CA TYR A 47 0.69 -25.29 8.33
C TYR A 47 0.34 -25.86 9.71
N CYS A 48 -0.91 -25.72 10.15
CA CYS A 48 -1.35 -26.31 11.43
C CYS A 48 -1.70 -27.81 11.32
N SER A 49 -1.79 -28.35 10.10
CA SER A 49 -2.13 -29.74 9.85
C SER A 49 -1.64 -30.20 8.47
N GLU A 50 -1.60 -31.52 8.28
CA GLU A 50 -1.20 -32.12 7.01
C GLU A 50 -2.23 -31.87 5.91
N GLU A 51 -3.52 -31.83 6.26
CA GLU A 51 -4.61 -31.52 5.33
C GLU A 51 -4.42 -30.12 4.72
N HIS A 52 -4.06 -29.12 5.53
CA HIS A 52 -3.76 -27.78 5.03
C HIS A 52 -2.50 -27.72 4.16
N ARG A 53 -1.47 -28.51 4.50
CA ARG A 53 -0.27 -28.62 3.66
C ARG A 53 -0.60 -29.22 2.30
N VAL A 54 -1.41 -30.29 2.26
CA VAL A 54 -1.85 -30.94 1.02
C VAL A 54 -2.74 -30.01 0.20
N LEU A 55 -3.66 -29.28 0.83
CA LEU A 55 -4.53 -28.32 0.14
C LEU A 55 -3.74 -27.25 -0.61
N HIS A 56 -2.70 -26.69 0.01
CA HIS A 56 -1.85 -25.66 -0.60
C HIS A 56 -0.75 -26.24 -1.51
N ARG A 57 -0.53 -27.56 -1.51
CA ARG A 57 0.63 -28.19 -2.18
C ARG A 57 0.80 -27.73 -3.62
N ARG A 58 -0.26 -27.77 -4.43
CA ARG A 58 -0.18 -27.47 -5.87
C ARG A 58 0.30 -26.05 -6.16
N GLN A 59 -0.06 -25.08 -5.32
CA GLN A 59 0.35 -23.69 -5.47
C GLN A 59 1.76 -23.45 -4.92
N HIS A 60 2.14 -24.16 -3.85
CA HIS A 60 3.44 -24.00 -3.21
C HIS A 60 4.59 -24.78 -3.89
N GLU A 61 4.30 -25.90 -4.54
CA GLU A 61 5.31 -26.87 -5.00
C GLU A 61 6.37 -26.24 -5.91
N THR A 62 5.97 -25.42 -6.87
CA THR A 62 6.89 -24.80 -7.83
C THR A 62 7.88 -23.86 -7.15
N ILE A 63 7.39 -22.93 -6.30
CA ILE A 63 8.26 -22.02 -5.57
C ILE A 63 9.10 -22.74 -4.51
N CYS A 64 8.56 -23.79 -3.88
CA CYS A 64 9.28 -24.61 -2.92
C CYS A 64 10.55 -25.22 -3.55
N HIS A 65 10.43 -25.82 -4.74
CA HIS A 65 11.58 -26.36 -5.47
C HIS A 65 12.60 -25.28 -5.86
N ALA A 66 12.14 -24.10 -6.30
CA ALA A 66 13.04 -22.99 -6.60
C ALA A 66 13.83 -22.54 -5.35
N ILE A 67 13.16 -22.42 -4.19
CA ILE A 67 13.81 -22.08 -2.92
C ILE A 67 14.88 -23.11 -2.54
N ILE A 68 14.59 -24.40 -2.68
CA ILE A 68 15.56 -25.47 -2.40
C ILE A 68 16.80 -25.30 -3.29
N LYS A 69 16.59 -25.12 -4.60
CA LYS A 69 17.69 -24.94 -5.56
C LYS A 69 18.58 -23.75 -5.19
N VAL A 70 17.97 -22.60 -4.90
CA VAL A 70 18.73 -21.40 -4.48
C VAL A 70 19.45 -21.62 -3.15
N ASN A 71 18.82 -22.27 -2.19
CA ASN A 71 19.44 -22.55 -0.90
C ASN A 71 20.65 -23.48 -1.01
N HIS A 72 20.59 -24.49 -1.87
CA HIS A 72 21.74 -25.37 -2.13
C HIS A 72 22.92 -24.62 -2.78
N GLN A 73 22.64 -23.60 -3.60
CA GLN A 73 23.67 -22.85 -4.31
C GLN A 73 24.31 -21.75 -3.46
N LYS A 74 23.52 -21.03 -2.65
CA LYS A 74 23.95 -19.80 -1.97
C LYS A 74 23.87 -19.83 -0.45
N GLY A 75 23.21 -20.84 0.14
CA GLY A 75 22.96 -20.85 1.58
C GLY A 75 22.11 -19.67 2.02
N ILE A 76 20.95 -19.47 1.39
CA ILE A 76 20.04 -18.34 1.73
C ILE A 76 19.36 -18.48 3.10
N LYS A 77 19.60 -19.60 3.79
CA LYS A 77 19.22 -19.85 5.17
C LYS A 77 20.48 -19.90 6.01
N ASN A 78 20.44 -19.28 7.19
CA ASN A 78 21.55 -19.20 8.16
C ASN A 78 22.58 -18.12 7.85
N ILE A 79 22.09 -16.96 7.39
CA ILE A 79 22.94 -15.78 7.30
C ILE A 79 22.96 -15.10 8.67
N GLY A 80 24.15 -14.66 9.07
CA GLY A 80 24.40 -14.00 10.36
C GLY A 80 23.68 -12.65 10.49
N ILE A 81 24.16 -11.83 11.41
CA ILE A 81 23.59 -10.50 11.66
C ILE A 81 23.76 -9.62 10.41
N MET A 82 22.70 -8.91 10.01
CA MET A 82 22.72 -8.03 8.83
C MET A 82 22.17 -6.65 9.17
N SER A 83 22.73 -5.62 8.53
CA SER A 83 22.10 -4.29 8.48
C SER A 83 20.82 -4.34 7.66
N ILE A 84 19.97 -3.32 7.81
CA ILE A 84 18.69 -3.22 7.08
C ILE A 84 18.90 -3.11 5.56
N GLU A 85 19.94 -2.40 5.12
CA GLU A 85 20.28 -2.24 3.71
C GLU A 85 20.78 -3.56 3.12
N THR A 86 21.66 -4.25 3.85
CA THR A 86 22.21 -5.54 3.43
C THR A 86 21.09 -6.59 3.37
N TRP A 87 20.19 -6.57 4.34
CA TRP A 87 19.02 -7.44 4.39
C TRP A 87 18.06 -7.20 3.21
N THR A 88 17.74 -5.94 2.93
CA THR A 88 16.87 -5.56 1.81
C THR A 88 17.47 -6.00 0.48
N LYS A 89 18.77 -5.75 0.28
CA LYS A 89 19.51 -6.20 -0.92
C LYS A 89 19.47 -7.72 -1.05
N PHE A 90 19.74 -8.44 0.04
CA PHE A 90 19.70 -9.90 0.07
C PHE A 90 18.32 -10.46 -0.31
N GLN A 91 17.24 -9.89 0.22
CA GLN A 91 15.87 -10.30 -0.14
C GLN A 91 15.60 -10.08 -1.63
N LYS A 92 16.00 -8.93 -2.18
CA LYS A 92 15.81 -8.57 -3.60
C LYS A 92 16.54 -9.52 -4.54
N GLU A 93 17.82 -9.75 -4.29
CA GLU A 93 18.64 -10.66 -5.11
C GLU A 93 18.08 -12.09 -5.12
N ASN A 94 17.57 -12.57 -3.98
CA ASN A 94 16.95 -13.88 -3.89
C ASN A 94 15.62 -13.94 -4.64
N MET A 95 14.76 -12.92 -4.49
CA MET A 95 13.49 -12.86 -5.24
C MET A 95 13.75 -12.86 -6.75
N GLN A 96 14.70 -12.07 -7.24
CA GLN A 96 15.08 -12.02 -8.66
C GLN A 96 15.59 -13.38 -9.18
N LEU A 97 16.41 -14.07 -8.39
CA LEU A 97 16.91 -15.39 -8.76
C LEU A 97 15.79 -16.43 -8.81
N ILE A 98 14.85 -16.38 -7.86
CA ILE A 98 13.68 -17.25 -7.85
C ILE A 98 12.78 -16.95 -9.06
N GLN A 99 12.51 -15.68 -9.37
CA GLN A 99 11.75 -15.30 -10.58
C GLN A 99 12.41 -15.85 -11.85
N THR A 100 13.73 -15.78 -11.93
CA THR A 100 14.51 -16.33 -13.05
C THR A 100 14.34 -17.84 -13.17
N ILE A 101 14.36 -18.57 -12.04
CA ILE A 101 14.16 -20.03 -12.03
C ILE A 101 12.72 -20.41 -12.41
N LEU A 102 11.73 -19.61 -11.96
CA LEU A 102 10.32 -19.85 -12.21
C LEU A 102 9.88 -19.39 -13.61
N CYS A 103 10.68 -18.57 -14.30
CA CYS A 103 10.33 -17.92 -15.56
C CYS A 103 9.02 -17.13 -15.50
N ARG A 104 8.70 -16.57 -14.33
CA ARG A 104 7.52 -15.72 -14.09
C ARG A 104 7.74 -14.79 -12.92
N ASP A 105 6.89 -13.78 -12.83
CA ASP A 105 6.80 -12.96 -11.63
C ASP A 105 6.28 -13.76 -10.44
N LEU A 106 6.73 -13.36 -9.25
CA LEU A 106 6.22 -13.89 -7.99
C LEU A 106 4.84 -13.31 -7.68
N GLU A 107 3.95 -14.18 -7.21
CA GLU A 107 2.69 -13.76 -6.61
C GLU A 107 2.94 -12.93 -5.34
N LYS A 108 1.94 -12.16 -4.92
CA LYS A 108 2.06 -11.27 -3.74
C LYS A 108 2.53 -12.02 -2.49
N TYR A 109 1.90 -13.15 -2.17
CA TYR A 109 2.28 -13.93 -0.99
C TYR A 109 3.67 -14.57 -1.12
N GLU A 110 4.08 -14.91 -2.35
CA GLU A 110 5.41 -15.46 -2.63
C GLU A 110 6.50 -14.42 -2.39
N LYS A 111 6.29 -13.17 -2.83
CA LYS A 111 7.18 -12.04 -2.48
C LYS A 111 7.26 -11.90 -0.96
N GLN A 112 6.11 -11.90 -0.30
CA GLN A 112 6.01 -11.80 1.15
C GLN A 112 6.74 -12.93 1.90
N MET A 113 6.91 -14.13 1.31
CA MET A 113 7.72 -15.20 1.91
C MET A 113 9.18 -14.76 2.15
N PHE A 114 9.75 -13.96 1.24
CA PHE A 114 11.11 -13.44 1.38
C PHE A 114 11.13 -12.17 2.24
N LEU A 115 10.20 -11.25 1.97
CA LEU A 115 10.10 -9.96 2.65
C LEU A 115 9.81 -10.10 4.15
N PHE A 116 8.96 -11.07 4.50
CA PHE A 116 8.60 -11.40 5.87
C PHE A 116 9.14 -12.76 6.29
N SER A 117 10.30 -13.15 5.75
CA SER A 117 10.94 -14.40 6.15
C SER A 117 11.17 -14.45 7.67
N LYS A 118 11.22 -15.67 8.22
CA LYS A 118 11.36 -15.87 9.66
C LYS A 118 12.76 -15.47 10.11
N SER A 119 12.90 -14.25 10.62
CA SER A 119 14.16 -13.68 11.13
C SER A 119 13.95 -12.92 12.42
N CYS A 120 15.02 -12.72 13.20
CA CYS A 120 14.99 -11.80 14.33
C CYS A 120 14.64 -10.40 13.84
N PHE A 121 13.70 -9.75 14.53
CA PHE A 121 13.24 -8.40 14.18
C PHE A 121 14.36 -7.36 14.28
N MET A 122 15.27 -7.52 15.26
CA MET A 122 16.33 -6.55 15.54
C MET A 122 17.56 -6.76 14.64
N CYS A 123 18.08 -7.99 14.57
CA CYS A 123 19.37 -8.27 13.92
C CYS A 123 19.28 -9.08 12.62
N ARG A 124 18.07 -9.44 12.18
CA ARG A 124 17.80 -10.21 10.94
C ARG A 124 18.42 -11.62 10.86
N LYS A 125 19.08 -12.08 11.93
CA LYS A 125 19.52 -13.46 12.11
C LYS A 125 18.34 -14.43 11.90
N GLN A 126 18.54 -15.49 11.13
CA GLN A 126 17.49 -16.46 10.79
C GLN A 126 17.59 -17.78 11.55
N ASP A 127 18.77 -18.11 12.08
CA ASP A 127 19.02 -19.32 12.86
C ASP A 127 18.77 -19.08 14.35
N ASN A 128 18.58 -20.19 15.09
CA ASN A 128 18.45 -20.19 16.55
C ASN A 128 17.36 -19.23 17.09
N LEU A 129 16.29 -19.00 16.33
CA LEU A 129 15.16 -18.18 16.80
C LEU A 129 14.44 -18.86 17.96
N ILE A 130 14.28 -18.16 19.08
CA ILE A 130 13.74 -18.73 20.33
C ILE A 130 12.28 -18.38 20.58
N GLY A 131 11.64 -17.62 19.69
CA GLY A 131 10.21 -17.43 19.75
C GLY A 131 9.66 -16.33 18.86
N THR A 132 8.34 -16.36 18.75
CA THR A 132 7.50 -15.35 18.11
C THR A 132 6.79 -14.54 19.19
N CYS A 133 6.54 -13.24 18.95
CA CYS A 133 5.73 -12.44 19.87
C CYS A 133 4.34 -13.07 20.05
N GLY A 134 3.92 -13.24 21.31
CA GLY A 134 2.66 -13.88 21.70
C GLY A 134 1.42 -13.13 21.22
N GLU A 135 1.51 -11.81 21.10
CA GLU A 135 0.38 -10.92 20.81
C GLU A 135 0.21 -10.65 19.31
N CYS A 136 1.23 -10.06 18.66
CA CYS A 136 1.11 -9.62 17.27
C CYS A 136 1.39 -10.72 16.24
N LYS A 137 2.03 -11.83 16.65
CA LYS A 137 2.52 -12.93 15.79
C LYS A 137 3.40 -12.50 14.61
N SER A 138 3.79 -11.24 14.51
CA SER A 138 4.44 -10.69 13.31
C SER A 138 5.97 -10.68 13.42
N ILE A 139 6.50 -10.72 14.64
CA ILE A 139 7.94 -10.62 14.89
C ILE A 139 8.50 -11.88 15.54
N ASN A 140 9.78 -12.17 15.26
CA ASN A 140 10.54 -13.22 15.91
C ASN A 140 11.77 -12.64 16.62
N ARG A 141 12.32 -13.39 17.56
CA ARG A 141 13.55 -13.02 18.28
C ARG A 141 14.56 -14.16 18.33
N CYS A 142 15.83 -13.78 18.43
CA CYS A 142 16.94 -14.65 18.78
C CYS A 142 17.26 -14.51 20.29
N PRO A 143 18.13 -15.37 20.86
CA PRO A 143 18.54 -15.31 22.27
C PRO A 143 19.10 -13.96 22.71
N GLU A 144 19.74 -13.25 21.78
CA GLU A 144 20.43 -11.99 22.03
C GLU A 144 19.47 -10.78 22.14
N HIS A 145 18.18 -10.93 21.81
CA HIS A 145 17.22 -9.83 21.80
C HIS A 145 15.93 -10.15 22.59
N SER A 146 15.43 -9.15 23.34
CA SER A 146 14.15 -9.20 24.04
C SER A 146 13.01 -8.61 23.18
N PHE A 147 11.76 -8.91 23.55
CA PHE A 147 10.58 -8.31 22.92
C PHE A 147 10.18 -6.96 23.50
N THR A 148 10.62 -6.63 24.71
CA THR A 148 10.21 -5.43 25.46
C THR A 148 10.60 -4.14 24.73
N GLY A 149 9.60 -3.29 24.43
CA GLY A 149 9.81 -1.98 23.78
C GLY A 149 10.31 -2.03 22.33
N SER A 150 10.44 -3.22 21.74
CA SER A 150 11.11 -3.40 20.44
C SER A 150 10.24 -3.10 19.22
N HIS A 151 8.91 -3.07 19.36
CA HIS A 151 7.99 -2.96 18.22
C HIS A 151 6.61 -2.43 18.62
N GLU A 152 5.89 -1.87 17.65
CA GLU A 152 4.50 -1.40 17.76
C GLU A 152 3.51 -2.57 17.80
N CYS A 153 3.55 -3.34 18.89
CA CYS A 153 2.86 -4.62 19.01
C CYS A 153 1.35 -4.53 18.74
N THR A 154 0.68 -3.52 19.30
CA THR A 154 -0.77 -3.32 19.11
C THR A 154 -1.12 -3.08 17.64
N MET A 155 -0.33 -2.25 16.95
CA MET A 155 -0.56 -1.94 15.54
C MET A 155 -0.24 -3.14 14.64
N LEU A 156 0.84 -3.87 14.89
CA LEU A 156 1.14 -5.10 14.15
C LEU A 156 0.08 -6.19 14.37
N ARG A 157 -0.50 -6.27 15.57
CA ARG A 157 -1.65 -7.16 15.83
C ARG A 157 -2.86 -6.73 15.01
N LEU A 158 -3.13 -5.42 14.96
CA LEU A 158 -4.21 -4.87 14.13
C LEU A 158 -3.96 -5.13 12.63
N CYS A 159 -2.74 -4.93 12.11
CA CYS A 159 -2.38 -5.29 10.73
C CYS A 159 -2.77 -6.73 10.41
N LEU A 160 -2.34 -7.67 11.26
CA LEU A 160 -2.63 -9.10 11.09
C LEU A 160 -4.14 -9.37 11.12
N GLN A 161 -4.89 -8.75 12.04
CA GLN A 161 -6.34 -8.92 12.12
C GLN A 161 -7.05 -8.40 10.86
N LEU A 162 -6.63 -7.25 10.34
CA LEU A 162 -7.17 -6.67 9.11
C LEU A 162 -6.82 -7.54 7.88
N ASP A 163 -5.60 -8.06 7.80
CA ASP A 163 -5.19 -8.97 6.71
C ASP A 163 -6.00 -10.29 6.74
N ILE A 164 -6.26 -10.85 7.93
CA ILE A 164 -7.13 -12.02 8.10
C ILE A 164 -8.57 -11.69 7.67
N PHE A 165 -9.08 -10.53 8.07
CA PHE A 165 -10.43 -10.08 7.70
C PHE A 165 -10.59 -9.99 6.18
N CYS A 166 -9.61 -9.40 5.48
CA CYS A 166 -9.59 -9.35 4.02
C CYS A 166 -9.49 -10.75 3.38
N ALA A 167 -8.59 -11.60 3.90
CA ALA A 167 -8.40 -12.96 3.40
C ALA A 167 -9.63 -13.86 3.57
N ALA A 168 -10.44 -13.60 4.61
CA ALA A 168 -11.71 -14.29 4.85
C ALA A 168 -12.82 -13.87 3.87
N GLY A 169 -12.60 -12.88 3.01
CA GLY A 169 -13.61 -12.36 2.09
C GLY A 169 -14.66 -11.47 2.77
N ASN A 170 -14.46 -11.09 4.04
CA ASN A 170 -15.39 -10.23 4.78
C ASN A 170 -15.38 -8.77 4.30
N ALA A 171 -14.42 -8.42 3.43
CA ALA A 171 -14.37 -7.14 2.72
C ALA A 171 -15.08 -7.19 1.35
N SER A 172 -15.97 -8.15 1.09
CA SER A 172 -16.63 -8.39 -0.22
C SER A 172 -17.55 -7.26 -0.72
N ILE A 173 -17.43 -6.06 -0.15
CA ILE A 173 -18.06 -4.87 -0.66
C ILE A 173 -17.40 -4.54 -2.00
N SER A 174 -18.19 -4.60 -3.08
CA SER A 174 -17.72 -4.32 -4.43
C SER A 174 -17.51 -2.83 -4.68
N THR A 175 -18.19 -1.97 -3.93
CA THR A 175 -18.14 -0.50 -4.07
C THR A 175 -18.25 0.20 -2.72
N ILE A 176 -17.51 1.28 -2.52
CA ILE A 176 -17.63 2.16 -1.35
C ILE A 176 -19.11 2.54 -1.16
N PRO A 177 -19.70 2.31 0.02
CA PRO A 177 -21.11 2.67 0.24
C PRO A 177 -21.30 4.18 0.04
N LYS A 178 -22.42 4.57 -0.55
CA LYS A 178 -22.65 5.95 -1.02
C LYS A 178 -22.59 6.97 0.11
N GLU A 179 -22.91 6.55 1.32
CA GLU A 179 -22.80 7.36 2.54
C GLU A 179 -21.37 7.86 2.72
N TYR A 180 -20.37 7.03 2.40
CA TYR A 180 -18.93 7.33 2.49
C TYR A 180 -18.40 8.18 1.33
N LEU A 181 -19.23 8.62 0.38
CA LEU A 181 -18.81 9.43 -0.78
C LEU A 181 -19.13 10.93 -0.64
N ASP A 182 -19.67 11.35 0.50
CA ASP A 182 -19.97 12.76 0.77
C ASP A 182 -18.75 13.52 1.32
N PHE A 183 -17.98 14.16 0.43
CA PHE A 183 -16.95 15.13 0.79
C PHE A 183 -17.57 16.47 1.19
N ASN A 184 -18.06 16.59 2.42
CA ASN A 184 -18.45 17.88 2.97
C ASN A 184 -17.20 18.64 3.48
N SER A 185 -17.23 19.97 3.39
CA SER A 185 -16.14 20.88 3.77
C SER A 185 -15.75 20.83 5.25
N ASP A 186 -16.57 20.21 6.10
CA ASP A 186 -16.46 20.29 7.55
C ASP A 186 -15.40 19.37 8.17
N PHE A 187 -14.89 18.35 7.45
CA PHE A 187 -13.97 17.35 8.02
C PHE A 187 -12.50 17.66 7.80
N ASN A 188 -11.73 17.89 8.86
CA ASN A 188 -10.34 18.33 8.71
C ASN A 188 -9.33 17.20 8.44
N ASP A 189 -9.70 15.93 8.67
CA ASP A 189 -8.82 14.77 8.56
C ASP A 189 -9.59 13.45 8.34
N MET A 190 -8.85 12.39 8.01
CA MET A 190 -9.39 11.04 7.77
C MET A 190 -10.11 10.48 9.01
N GLN A 191 -9.59 10.74 10.20
CA GLN A 191 -10.14 10.20 11.44
C GLN A 191 -11.55 10.75 11.68
N SER A 192 -11.68 12.07 11.68
CA SER A 192 -12.96 12.78 11.85
C SER A 192 -13.97 12.37 10.77
N PHE A 193 -13.49 12.13 9.54
CA PHE A 193 -14.34 11.67 8.44
C PHE A 193 -14.93 10.28 8.70
N ILE A 194 -14.11 9.32 9.16
CA ILE A 194 -14.56 7.95 9.44
C ILE A 194 -15.42 7.87 10.70
N GLU A 195 -15.11 8.68 11.72
CA GLU A 195 -15.85 8.74 12.99
C GLU A 195 -17.32 9.15 12.77
N ARG A 196 -17.60 10.08 11.84
CA ARG A 196 -18.98 10.41 11.43
C ARG A 196 -19.81 9.16 11.08
N PHE A 197 -19.21 8.21 10.36
CA PHE A 197 -19.92 7.00 9.95
C PHE A 197 -20.12 6.02 11.10
N CYS A 198 -19.16 5.97 12.02
CA CYS A 198 -19.27 5.19 13.24
C CYS A 198 -20.45 5.67 14.09
N GLU A 199 -20.61 7.00 14.22
CA GLU A 199 -21.71 7.62 14.96
C GLU A 199 -23.08 7.34 14.33
N MET A 200 -23.20 7.41 13.00
CA MET A 200 -24.44 7.09 12.29
C MET A 200 -24.87 5.62 12.45
N GLN A 201 -23.92 4.68 12.58
CA GLN A 201 -24.25 3.26 12.79
C GLN A 201 -24.56 2.92 14.26
N ASN A 202 -24.05 3.72 15.22
CA ASN A 202 -24.16 3.45 16.65
C ASN A 202 -25.38 4.08 17.34
N TYR A 203 -26.33 4.65 16.59
CA TYR A 203 -27.54 5.27 17.15
C TYR A 203 -28.39 4.33 18.03
N ASN A 204 -28.15 3.01 17.98
CA ASN A 204 -28.86 1.97 18.76
C ASN A 204 -27.98 1.17 19.74
N ALA A 205 -26.68 1.50 19.92
CA ALA A 205 -25.78 0.72 20.77
C ALA A 205 -25.02 1.62 21.76
N VAL A 206 -25.45 1.58 23.01
CA VAL A 206 -24.69 2.12 24.15
C VAL A 206 -23.44 1.24 24.31
N THR A 207 -22.26 1.83 24.14
CA THR A 207 -20.91 1.25 24.23
C THR A 207 -20.33 0.59 22.95
N VAL A 208 -19.49 1.34 22.22
CA VAL A 208 -18.03 1.17 22.09
C VAL A 208 -17.52 2.06 20.93
N THR A 209 -16.59 2.96 21.22
CA THR A 209 -15.90 3.90 20.30
C THR A 209 -14.72 3.24 19.57
N SER A 210 -14.89 2.04 19.01
CA SER A 210 -13.82 1.35 18.27
C SER A 210 -14.19 1.13 16.81
N TRP A 211 -13.31 1.52 15.89
CA TRP A 211 -13.50 1.28 14.46
C TRP A 211 -13.60 -0.21 14.15
N MET A 212 -14.61 -0.58 13.35
CA MET A 212 -14.71 -1.92 12.77
C MET A 212 -13.60 -2.14 11.73
N PRO A 213 -13.19 -3.39 11.44
CA PRO A 213 -12.19 -3.68 10.41
C PRO A 213 -12.45 -2.99 9.07
N LEU A 214 -13.72 -2.92 8.67
CA LEU A 214 -14.14 -2.27 7.42
C LEU A 214 -13.80 -0.77 7.40
N HIS A 215 -13.90 -0.06 8.52
CA HIS A 215 -13.59 1.38 8.59
C HIS A 215 -12.12 1.66 8.26
N TYR A 216 -11.19 0.83 8.75
CA TYR A 216 -9.78 0.90 8.38
C TYR A 216 -9.58 0.67 6.88
N ILE A 217 -10.22 -0.36 6.31
CA ILE A 217 -10.10 -0.67 4.89
C ILE A 217 -10.65 0.47 4.02
N ILE A 218 -11.80 1.05 4.40
CA ILE A 218 -12.38 2.22 3.71
C ILE A 218 -11.43 3.42 3.81
N SER A 219 -10.81 3.68 4.96
CA SER A 219 -9.83 4.77 5.11
C SER A 219 -8.64 4.64 4.16
N GLU A 220 -8.18 3.41 3.89
CA GLU A 220 -7.13 3.14 2.90
C GLU A 220 -7.61 3.50 1.49
N LYS A 221 -8.81 3.07 1.11
CA LYS A 221 -9.35 3.28 -0.25
C LYS A 221 -9.67 4.75 -0.52
N LEU A 222 -10.13 5.47 0.49
CA LEU A 222 -10.47 6.89 0.39
C LEU A 222 -9.25 7.81 0.43
N SER A 223 -8.12 7.34 0.95
CA SER A 223 -6.95 8.21 1.18
C SER A 223 -6.49 8.95 -0.08
N GLY A 224 -6.36 8.26 -1.22
CA GLY A 224 -5.99 8.88 -2.50
C GLY A 224 -7.02 9.93 -2.99
N PRO A 225 -8.29 9.54 -3.21
CA PRO A 225 -9.35 10.47 -3.61
C PRO A 225 -9.51 11.68 -2.68
N MET A 226 -9.52 11.48 -1.36
CA MET A 226 -9.68 12.58 -0.39
C MET A 226 -8.46 13.49 -0.34
N THR A 227 -7.25 12.96 -0.56
CA THR A 227 -6.05 13.79 -0.73
C THR A 227 -6.21 14.71 -1.93
N LEU A 228 -6.70 14.19 -3.07
CA LEU A 228 -6.97 15.02 -4.24
C LEU A 228 -8.04 16.08 -3.94
N CYS A 229 -9.17 15.70 -3.33
CA CYS A 229 -10.21 16.66 -2.93
C CYS A 229 -9.65 17.76 -2.02
N ASN A 230 -8.81 17.42 -1.05
CA ASN A 230 -8.16 18.39 -0.18
C ASN A 230 -7.29 19.37 -0.98
N VAL A 231 -6.47 18.87 -1.92
CA VAL A 231 -5.61 19.71 -2.76
C VAL A 231 -6.42 20.64 -3.65
N LEU A 232 -7.50 20.15 -4.26
CA LEU A 232 -8.38 20.95 -5.12
C LEU A 232 -9.15 22.03 -4.33
N VAL A 233 -9.77 21.64 -3.22
CA VAL A 233 -10.72 22.50 -2.50
C VAL A 233 -10.03 23.40 -1.47
N ARG A 234 -9.13 22.84 -0.66
CA ARG A 234 -8.56 23.54 0.51
C ARG A 234 -7.23 24.19 0.21
N GLU A 235 -6.35 23.48 -0.50
CA GLU A 235 -5.06 24.05 -0.92
C GLU A 235 -5.19 24.96 -2.14
N ARG A 236 -6.40 25.04 -2.72
CA ARG A 236 -6.75 25.90 -3.85
C ARG A 236 -5.78 25.73 -5.02
N LEU A 237 -5.47 24.47 -5.37
CA LEU A 237 -4.81 24.18 -6.63
C LEU A 237 -5.75 24.62 -7.76
N LEU A 238 -5.46 25.77 -8.35
CA LEU A 238 -6.25 26.35 -9.42
C LEU A 238 -6.01 25.52 -10.68
N ILE A 239 -7.06 24.86 -11.14
CA ILE A 239 -7.06 24.12 -12.40
C ILE A 239 -8.12 24.76 -13.28
N GLU A 240 -7.69 25.29 -14.42
CA GLU A 240 -8.62 25.77 -15.43
C GLU A 240 -9.46 24.59 -15.92
N GLN A 241 -10.78 24.69 -15.71
CA GLN A 241 -11.65 23.61 -16.15
C GLN A 241 -11.70 23.56 -17.67
N PRO A 242 -11.56 22.38 -18.27
CA PRO A 242 -11.54 22.26 -19.71
C PRO A 242 -12.94 22.51 -20.27
N ILE A 243 -13.01 23.21 -21.40
CA ILE A 243 -14.26 23.61 -22.08
C ILE A 243 -15.12 22.39 -22.43
N ASN A 244 -14.48 21.24 -22.68
CA ASN A 244 -15.17 19.99 -23.01
C ASN A 244 -15.70 19.24 -21.77
N HIS A 245 -15.54 19.81 -20.56
CA HIS A 245 -15.91 19.21 -19.27
C HIS A 245 -15.25 17.84 -18.98
N VAL A 246 -14.16 17.48 -19.67
CA VAL A 246 -13.43 16.22 -19.46
C VAL A 246 -12.27 16.46 -18.49
N PHE A 247 -12.42 16.01 -17.25
CA PHE A 247 -11.37 16.09 -16.24
C PHE A 247 -10.58 14.78 -16.22
N GLU A 248 -9.48 14.71 -16.96
CA GLU A 248 -8.63 13.52 -17.02
C GLU A 248 -7.49 13.61 -15.99
N ILE A 249 -7.37 12.60 -15.13
CA ILE A 249 -6.25 12.45 -14.18
C ILE A 249 -5.49 11.17 -14.50
N HIS A 250 -4.17 11.23 -14.37
CA HIS A 250 -3.31 10.05 -14.49
C HIS A 250 -2.87 9.61 -13.10
N ILE A 251 -2.93 8.31 -12.82
CA ILE A 251 -2.42 7.68 -11.60
C ILE A 251 -1.30 6.71 -12.01
N ILE A 252 -0.09 6.99 -11.54
CA ILE A 252 1.04 6.07 -11.72
C ILE A 252 0.97 5.07 -10.57
N ALA A 253 0.60 3.83 -10.90
CA ALA A 253 0.46 2.73 -9.94
C ALA A 253 0.86 1.41 -10.61
N GLU A 254 1.81 0.68 -10.03
CA GLU A 254 2.38 -0.54 -10.61
C GLU A 254 1.35 -1.65 -10.87
N SER A 255 0.35 -1.78 -9.99
CA SER A 255 -0.69 -2.82 -10.05
C SER A 255 -2.07 -2.25 -10.34
N THR A 256 -2.95 -3.07 -10.90
CA THR A 256 -4.37 -2.74 -11.04
C THR A 256 -5.03 -2.42 -9.70
N MET A 257 -5.78 -1.32 -9.66
CA MET A 257 -6.74 -1.09 -8.59
C MET A 257 -7.93 -2.04 -8.72
N ASP A 258 -8.36 -2.61 -7.60
CA ASP A 258 -9.61 -3.38 -7.53
C ASP A 258 -10.85 -2.48 -7.66
N ALA A 259 -12.00 -3.07 -8.03
CA ALA A 259 -13.24 -2.32 -8.25
C ALA A 259 -13.68 -1.51 -7.02
N PHE A 260 -13.42 -2.04 -5.82
CA PHE A 260 -13.71 -1.37 -4.56
C PHE A 260 -12.88 -0.08 -4.40
N SER A 261 -11.59 -0.14 -4.69
CA SER A 261 -10.67 1.01 -4.71
C SER A 261 -11.05 2.01 -5.79
N LEU A 262 -11.48 1.55 -6.96
CA LEU A 262 -11.92 2.42 -8.06
C LEU A 262 -13.19 3.20 -7.72
N SER A 263 -14.16 2.56 -7.05
CA SER A 263 -15.41 3.21 -6.66
C SER A 263 -15.21 4.39 -5.68
N ALA A 264 -14.11 4.37 -4.89
CA ALA A 264 -13.76 5.47 -3.99
C ALA A 264 -13.52 6.80 -4.71
N TRP A 265 -13.17 6.76 -6.00
CA TRP A 265 -12.89 7.96 -6.78
C TRP A 265 -14.12 8.75 -7.20
N GLU A 266 -15.32 8.19 -7.03
CA GLU A 266 -16.55 8.98 -7.15
C GLU A 266 -16.54 10.18 -6.18
N MET A 267 -15.86 10.08 -5.04
CA MET A 267 -15.61 11.19 -4.11
C MET A 267 -15.13 12.46 -4.81
N VAL A 268 -14.28 12.33 -5.83
CA VAL A 268 -13.72 13.48 -6.57
C VAL A 268 -14.79 14.15 -7.44
N LEU A 269 -15.75 13.39 -7.96
CA LEU A 269 -16.86 13.99 -8.71
C LEU A 269 -17.67 14.97 -7.86
N HIS A 270 -17.76 14.76 -6.54
CA HIS A 270 -18.55 15.62 -5.67
C HIS A 270 -17.97 17.04 -5.54
N VAL A 271 -16.66 17.20 -5.75
CA VAL A 271 -15.99 18.52 -5.72
C VAL A 271 -15.87 19.18 -7.10
N LEU A 272 -16.15 18.46 -8.18
CA LEU A 272 -16.08 18.98 -9.56
C LEU A 272 -17.39 19.65 -9.99
N SER A 273 -17.35 20.43 -11.07
CA SER A 273 -18.51 21.17 -11.57
C SER A 273 -19.56 20.23 -12.20
N PRO A 274 -20.84 20.64 -12.30
CA PRO A 274 -21.86 19.89 -13.03
C PRO A 274 -21.43 19.57 -14.47
N SER A 275 -21.93 18.48 -15.02
CA SER A 275 -21.61 17.94 -16.35
C SER A 275 -20.17 17.45 -16.55
N THR A 276 -19.36 17.39 -15.49
CA THR A 276 -17.98 16.89 -15.57
C THR A 276 -17.93 15.38 -15.84
N ARG A 277 -17.10 15.00 -16.81
CA ARG A 277 -16.67 13.61 -17.03
C ARG A 277 -15.28 13.41 -16.42
N LEU A 278 -15.19 12.69 -15.31
CA LEU A 278 -13.93 12.30 -14.70
C LEU A 278 -13.39 11.05 -15.38
N VAL A 279 -12.19 11.15 -15.95
CA VAL A 279 -11.48 10.03 -16.56
C VAL A 279 -10.23 9.73 -15.75
N ILE A 280 -10.14 8.53 -15.22
CA ILE A 280 -9.00 8.07 -14.43
C ILE A 280 -8.18 7.10 -15.27
N VAL A 281 -6.98 7.51 -15.62
CA VAL A 281 -6.04 6.69 -16.38
C VAL A 281 -4.98 6.15 -15.43
N THR A 282 -4.87 4.83 -15.32
CA THR A 282 -3.79 4.17 -14.58
C THR A 282 -2.76 3.56 -15.51
N THR A 283 -1.50 3.66 -15.12
CA THR A 283 -0.38 3.03 -15.81
C THR A 283 0.47 2.25 -14.83
N GLY A 284 0.75 0.98 -15.15
CA GLY A 284 1.65 0.12 -14.38
C GLY A 284 2.00 -1.15 -15.14
N LYS A 285 3.20 -1.68 -14.95
CA LYS A 285 3.65 -2.92 -15.62
C LYS A 285 2.77 -4.12 -15.31
N LYS A 286 2.20 -4.17 -14.10
CA LYS A 286 1.37 -5.26 -13.59
C LYS A 286 -0.12 -4.91 -13.66
N ALA A 287 -0.47 -3.81 -14.32
CA ALA A 287 -1.85 -3.47 -14.60
C ALA A 287 -2.41 -4.42 -15.69
N SER A 288 -3.73 -4.46 -15.85
CA SER A 288 -4.41 -5.17 -16.93
C SER A 288 -5.09 -4.16 -17.83
N GLN A 289 -5.11 -4.39 -19.14
CA GLN A 289 -5.78 -3.50 -20.09
C GLN A 289 -7.29 -3.53 -19.86
N ASN A 290 -7.84 -2.49 -19.25
CA ASN A 290 -9.24 -2.42 -18.87
C ASN A 290 -9.85 -1.05 -19.20
N TRP A 291 -11.13 -1.07 -19.54
CA TRP A 291 -11.97 0.11 -19.63
C TRP A 291 -13.26 -0.16 -18.87
N ILE A 292 -13.59 0.71 -17.91
CA ILE A 292 -14.76 0.53 -17.04
C ILE A 292 -15.47 1.87 -16.88
N GLU A 293 -16.78 1.87 -17.09
CA GLU A 293 -17.66 2.98 -16.73
C GLU A 293 -18.39 2.65 -15.43
N PHE A 294 -18.23 3.50 -14.42
CA PHE A 294 -18.81 3.28 -13.09
C PHE A 294 -20.20 3.89 -12.98
N GLN A 295 -21.10 3.17 -12.30
CA GLN A 295 -22.40 3.71 -11.93
C GLN A 295 -22.24 4.64 -10.73
N VAL A 296 -22.41 5.94 -10.97
CA VAL A 296 -22.32 6.97 -9.93
C VAL A 296 -23.62 7.06 -9.11
N CYS A 297 -23.57 7.75 -7.97
CA CYS A 297 -24.69 8.03 -7.10
C CYS A 297 -25.71 8.97 -7.76
N GLU A 298 -26.91 9.06 -7.16
CA GLU A 298 -28.02 9.84 -7.71
C GLU A 298 -27.70 11.34 -7.78
N GLN A 299 -26.94 11.89 -6.82
CA GLN A 299 -26.51 13.29 -6.86
C GLN A 299 -25.59 13.58 -8.06
N CYS A 300 -24.63 12.69 -8.33
CA CYS A 300 -23.76 12.78 -9.50
C CYS A 300 -24.54 12.61 -10.81
N LYS A 301 -25.49 11.68 -10.87
CA LYS A 301 -26.38 11.50 -12.04
C LYS A 301 -27.23 12.75 -12.32
N GLN A 302 -27.85 13.32 -11.29
CA GLN A 302 -28.64 14.57 -11.41
C GLN A 302 -27.77 15.73 -11.90
N SER A 303 -26.52 15.78 -11.48
CA SER A 303 -25.52 16.75 -11.94
C SER A 303 -24.90 16.41 -13.30
N ARG A 304 -25.38 15.37 -14.00
CA ARG A 304 -24.87 14.87 -15.30
C ARG A 304 -23.38 14.52 -15.28
N LYS A 305 -22.86 14.08 -14.12
CA LYS A 305 -21.47 13.68 -13.96
C LYS A 305 -21.27 12.20 -14.33
N THR A 306 -20.10 11.87 -14.86
CA THR A 306 -19.76 10.48 -15.24
C THR A 306 -18.33 10.13 -14.77
N LEU A 307 -18.12 8.86 -14.43
CA LEU A 307 -16.84 8.32 -13.97
C LEU A 307 -16.39 7.19 -14.89
N CYS A 308 -15.22 7.37 -15.51
CA CYS A 308 -14.62 6.39 -16.40
C CYS A 308 -13.20 6.04 -15.93
N TYR A 309 -12.84 4.77 -16.04
CA TYR A 309 -11.53 4.25 -15.73
C TYR A 309 -10.89 3.61 -16.97
N LYS A 310 -9.62 3.93 -17.18
CA LYS A 310 -8.74 3.32 -18.19
C LYS A 310 -7.52 2.77 -17.47
N SER A 311 -7.10 1.56 -17.83
CA SER A 311 -5.87 0.97 -17.30
C SER A 311 -5.01 0.46 -18.43
N HIS A 312 -3.72 0.78 -18.35
CA HIS A 312 -2.73 0.44 -19.35
C HIS A 312 -1.59 -0.36 -18.72
N PRO A 313 -1.31 -1.58 -19.22
CA PRO A 313 -0.29 -2.49 -18.68
C PRO A 313 1.13 -2.09 -19.14
N MET A 314 1.52 -0.86 -18.86
CA MET A 314 2.80 -0.29 -19.30
C MET A 314 3.30 0.78 -18.35
N LEU A 315 4.59 1.09 -18.45
CA LEU A 315 5.19 2.23 -17.77
C LEU A 315 4.66 3.55 -18.31
N TYR A 316 4.70 4.59 -17.47
CA TYR A 316 4.19 5.91 -17.81
C TYR A 316 4.92 6.56 -18.99
N ASP A 317 6.25 6.39 -19.11
CA ASP A 317 7.05 6.89 -20.24
C ASP A 317 6.64 6.26 -21.58
N LYS A 318 6.26 4.98 -21.56
CA LYS A 318 5.75 4.29 -22.75
C LYS A 318 4.33 4.73 -23.09
N HIS A 319 3.50 4.93 -22.07
CA HIS A 319 2.14 5.45 -22.24
C HIS A 319 2.12 6.81 -22.94
N THR A 320 2.90 7.78 -22.44
CA THR A 320 2.98 9.13 -23.03
C THR A 320 3.54 9.13 -24.45
N SER A 321 4.45 8.20 -24.75
CA SER A 321 5.01 8.01 -26.10
C SER A 321 3.99 7.41 -27.08
N TRP A 322 3.18 6.45 -26.64
CA TRP A 322 2.26 5.69 -27.51
C TRP A 322 0.95 6.42 -27.79
N TYR A 323 0.28 6.92 -26.75
CA TYR A 323 -1.08 7.47 -26.85
C TYR A 323 -1.10 8.96 -27.26
N GLY A 324 0.07 9.51 -27.58
CA GLY A 324 0.25 10.93 -27.79
C GLY A 324 0.24 11.71 -26.47
N LYS A 325 0.72 12.95 -26.52
CA LYS A 325 0.78 13.85 -25.35
C LYS A 325 -0.61 14.40 -25.00
N ILE A 326 -1.58 13.54 -24.68
CA ILE A 326 -2.81 13.97 -24.03
C ILE A 326 -2.40 14.47 -22.64
N ARG A 327 -2.49 15.78 -22.43
CA ARG A 327 -2.11 16.42 -21.18
C ARG A 327 -3.22 16.19 -20.14
N PRO A 328 -2.98 15.40 -19.08
CA PRO A 328 -3.94 15.28 -17.99
C PRO A 328 -4.00 16.60 -17.21
N MET A 329 -5.07 16.77 -16.45
CA MET A 329 -5.22 17.89 -15.53
C MET A 329 -4.26 17.75 -14.35
N ILE A 330 -4.06 16.52 -13.87
CA ILE A 330 -3.22 16.20 -12.71
C ILE A 330 -2.60 14.82 -12.90
N ILE A 331 -1.36 14.66 -12.45
CA ILE A 331 -0.73 13.36 -12.27
C ILE A 331 -0.60 13.07 -10.78
N LEU A 332 -1.13 11.92 -10.36
CA LEU A 332 -1.00 11.38 -9.02
C LEU A 332 0.06 10.29 -9.02
N VAL A 333 0.97 10.36 -8.07
CA VAL A 333 1.97 9.34 -7.82
C VAL A 333 1.77 8.85 -6.39
N PHE A 334 1.43 7.57 -6.25
CA PHE A 334 1.35 6.90 -4.95
C PHE A 334 2.61 6.07 -4.76
N HIS A 335 3.27 6.20 -3.61
CA HIS A 335 4.42 5.37 -3.28
C HIS A 335 4.04 3.87 -3.26
N ASP A 336 4.64 3.07 -4.14
CA ASP A 336 4.58 1.61 -4.07
C ASP A 336 5.69 1.07 -3.15
N GLU A 337 5.32 0.18 -2.22
CA GLU A 337 6.23 -0.43 -1.27
C GLU A 337 7.10 -1.56 -1.87
N TYR A 338 6.70 -2.13 -3.02
CA TYR A 338 7.41 -3.25 -3.64
C TYR A 338 8.54 -2.81 -4.58
N GLU A 339 8.69 -1.52 -4.84
CA GLU A 339 9.73 -0.95 -5.70
C GLU A 339 10.63 -0.03 -4.88
N ASP A 340 11.95 -0.23 -4.98
CA ASP A 340 12.93 0.61 -4.26
C ASP A 340 12.97 2.04 -4.80
N ASP A 341 12.56 2.23 -6.05
CA ASP A 341 12.59 3.49 -6.75
C ASP A 341 11.19 4.08 -6.82
N LEU A 342 10.95 5.17 -6.10
CA LEU A 342 9.66 5.89 -6.10
C LEU A 342 9.11 6.14 -7.51
N ILE A 343 10.00 6.58 -8.40
CA ILE A 343 9.76 6.95 -9.80
C ILE A 343 11.08 6.71 -10.56
N SER A 344 11.04 6.18 -11.79
CA SER A 344 12.23 6.04 -12.65
C SER A 344 12.66 7.37 -13.27
N VAL A 345 13.91 7.47 -13.72
CA VAL A 345 14.42 8.67 -14.42
C VAL A 345 13.62 8.96 -15.69
N GLU A 346 13.25 7.93 -16.45
CA GLU A 346 12.43 8.05 -17.66
C GLU A 346 11.02 8.56 -17.35
N THR A 347 10.45 8.13 -16.22
CA THR A 347 9.15 8.61 -15.77
C THR A 347 9.26 10.06 -15.34
N LEU A 348 10.28 10.46 -14.57
CA LEU A 348 10.51 11.86 -14.20
C LEU A 348 10.64 12.77 -15.42
N ARG A 349 11.37 12.35 -16.46
CA ARG A 349 11.47 13.08 -17.74
C ARG A 349 10.12 13.19 -18.45
N SER A 350 9.32 12.13 -18.40
CA SER A 350 7.97 12.16 -18.97
C SER A 350 7.07 13.13 -18.22
N LEU A 351 7.11 13.11 -16.88
CA LEU A 351 6.39 14.05 -16.02
C LEU A 351 6.75 15.50 -16.31
N GLN A 352 8.05 15.79 -16.49
CA GLN A 352 8.54 17.08 -16.97
C GLN A 352 7.88 17.44 -18.31
N VAL A 353 8.03 16.62 -19.34
CA VAL A 353 7.46 16.90 -20.68
C VAL A 353 5.94 17.13 -20.65
N MET A 354 5.20 16.47 -19.76
CA MET A 354 3.74 16.66 -19.62
C MET A 354 3.37 18.05 -19.07
N GLY A 355 4.22 18.63 -18.21
CA GLY A 355 4.05 19.99 -17.72
C GLY A 355 2.74 20.25 -17.01
N CYS A 356 2.25 19.30 -16.22
CA CYS A 356 1.00 19.42 -15.45
C CYS A 356 1.27 19.24 -13.95
N PRO A 357 0.34 19.68 -13.08
CA PRO A 357 0.45 19.50 -11.66
C PRO A 357 0.67 18.05 -11.25
N ILE A 358 1.55 17.86 -10.27
CA ILE A 358 1.91 16.55 -9.72
C ILE A 358 1.60 16.53 -8.25
N ILE A 359 0.82 15.54 -7.85
CA ILE A 359 0.53 15.23 -6.45
C ILE A 359 1.23 13.91 -6.13
N LEU A 360 2.22 13.97 -5.26
CA LEU A 360 2.95 12.81 -4.77
C LEU A 360 2.61 12.58 -3.30
N THR A 361 2.33 11.33 -2.94
CA THR A 361 2.22 10.93 -1.54
C THR A 361 3.15 9.79 -1.19
N THR A 362 3.64 9.80 0.05
CA THR A 362 4.67 8.87 0.52
C THR A 362 4.36 8.43 1.96
N LYS A 363 4.93 7.30 2.39
CA LYS A 363 4.76 6.76 3.75
C LYS A 363 5.65 7.42 4.82
N SER A 364 6.70 8.10 4.38
CA SER A 364 7.67 8.81 5.22
C SER A 364 8.07 10.12 4.56
N ASN A 365 8.68 11.02 5.34
CA ASN A 365 9.23 12.26 4.79
C ASN A 365 10.49 11.96 3.99
N ILE A 366 10.31 11.63 2.71
CA ILE A 366 11.40 11.39 1.76
C ILE A 366 11.76 12.65 0.96
N SER A 367 11.36 13.83 1.44
CA SER A 367 11.53 15.11 0.72
C SER A 367 12.94 15.28 0.17
N MET A 368 13.97 15.04 0.97
CA MET A 368 15.38 15.13 0.54
C MET A 368 15.76 14.08 -0.50
N GLU A 369 15.42 12.80 -0.29
CA GLU A 369 15.77 11.71 -1.21
C GLU A 369 15.10 11.91 -2.57
N PHE A 370 13.81 12.27 -2.56
CA PHE A 370 13.05 12.50 -3.78
C PHE A 370 13.50 13.77 -4.51
N THR A 371 13.80 14.85 -3.77
CA THR A 371 14.37 16.08 -4.36
C THR A 371 15.72 15.79 -5.01
N THR A 372 16.61 15.08 -4.31
CA THR A 372 17.92 14.66 -4.86
C THR A 372 17.74 13.85 -6.14
N LYS A 373 16.75 12.95 -6.17
CA LYS A 373 16.46 12.13 -7.35
C LYS A 373 15.94 12.96 -8.52
N ILE A 374 15.06 13.93 -8.27
CA ILE A 374 14.58 14.89 -9.28
C ILE A 374 15.76 15.68 -9.85
N GLU A 375 16.60 16.24 -8.98
CA GLU A 375 17.80 17.01 -9.36
C GLU A 375 18.72 16.20 -10.26
N GLN A 376 19.03 14.96 -9.86
CA GLN A 376 19.87 14.03 -10.63
C GLN A 376 19.23 13.65 -11.97
N ALA A 377 17.93 13.36 -12.00
CA ALA A 377 17.23 12.87 -13.19
C ALA A 377 17.01 13.94 -14.25
N LEU A 378 16.73 15.17 -13.81
CA LEU A 378 16.33 16.30 -14.65
C LEU A 378 17.45 17.35 -14.84
N SER A 379 18.63 17.11 -14.26
CA SER A 379 19.83 17.96 -14.40
C SER A 379 19.59 19.41 -13.98
N PHE A 380 18.88 19.62 -12.86
CA PHE A 380 18.67 20.94 -12.27
C PHE A 380 19.85 21.34 -11.38
N ASP A 381 20.30 22.60 -11.50
CA ASP A 381 21.36 23.19 -10.65
C ASP A 381 20.87 23.57 -9.24
N LYS A 382 19.56 23.53 -8.99
CA LYS A 382 18.93 23.94 -7.73
C LYS A 382 17.72 23.07 -7.38
N PRO A 383 17.34 22.98 -6.09
CA PRO A 383 16.15 22.23 -5.67
C PRO A 383 14.90 22.79 -6.33
N PHE A 384 14.09 21.89 -6.89
CA PHE A 384 12.81 22.23 -7.46
C PHE A 384 11.82 22.60 -6.33
N PRO A 385 11.26 23.83 -6.31
CA PRO A 385 10.35 24.21 -5.24
C PRO A 385 9.04 23.42 -5.38
N TYR A 386 8.71 22.63 -4.37
CA TYR A 386 7.34 22.17 -4.20
C TYR A 386 6.44 23.35 -3.81
N ARG A 387 5.20 23.34 -4.28
CA ARG A 387 4.14 24.25 -3.82
C ARG A 387 3.67 23.88 -2.42
N ILE A 388 3.60 22.59 -2.13
CA ILE A 388 3.14 22.05 -0.84
C ILE A 388 4.08 20.93 -0.41
N CYS A 389 4.51 20.97 0.85
CA CYS A 389 5.17 19.86 1.54
C CYS A 389 4.67 19.82 2.98
N LYS A 390 3.84 18.83 3.31
CA LYS A 390 3.29 18.68 4.66
C LYS A 390 2.81 17.27 4.96
N VAL A 391 2.46 17.02 6.21
CA VAL A 391 1.72 15.83 6.62
C VAL A 391 0.33 15.87 6.00
N ASN A 392 -0.05 14.79 5.34
CA ASN A 392 -1.35 14.62 4.72
C ASN A 392 -2.39 14.27 5.78
N LYS A 393 -3.36 15.15 6.01
CA LYS A 393 -4.46 14.90 6.95
C LYS A 393 -5.42 13.80 6.50
N PHE A 394 -5.38 13.43 5.22
CA PHE A 394 -6.19 12.37 4.63
C PHE A 394 -5.39 11.09 4.33
N SER A 395 -4.29 10.88 5.08
CA SER A 395 -3.56 9.61 5.05
C SER A 395 -4.46 8.45 5.50
N SER A 396 -4.15 7.24 5.04
CA SER A 396 -4.83 6.03 5.49
C SER A 396 -4.70 5.87 7.00
N SER A 397 -5.76 5.41 7.67
CA SER A 397 -5.70 4.98 9.07
C SER A 397 -5.48 3.48 9.21
N ARG A 398 -5.43 2.73 8.11
CA ARG A 398 -5.09 1.29 8.11
C ARG A 398 -3.59 1.11 8.35
N PRO A 399 -3.17 0.47 9.45
CA PRO A 399 -1.77 0.15 9.65
C PRO A 399 -1.38 -0.97 8.69
N GLN A 400 -0.17 -0.87 8.14
CA GLN A 400 0.43 -1.86 7.27
C GLN A 400 1.83 -2.21 7.76
N ARG A 401 2.29 -3.42 7.42
CA ARG A 401 3.62 -3.88 7.80
C ARG A 401 4.64 -3.47 6.76
N ASP A 402 5.64 -2.69 7.18
CA ASP A 402 6.70 -2.21 6.32
C ASP A 402 7.54 -3.38 5.79
N ILE A 403 7.75 -3.40 4.47
CA ILE A 403 8.48 -4.47 3.78
C ILE A 403 9.96 -4.49 4.15
N ARG A 404 10.59 -3.33 4.40
CA ARG A 404 12.01 -3.24 4.72
C ARG A 404 12.24 -3.54 6.19
N SER A 405 11.66 -2.73 7.07
CA SER A 405 11.90 -2.79 8.52
C SER A 405 11.05 -3.86 9.21
N GLY A 406 9.90 -4.24 8.66
CA GLY A 406 8.90 -5.03 9.37
C GLY A 406 8.15 -4.26 10.46
N SER A 407 8.37 -2.94 10.59
CA SER A 407 7.64 -2.03 11.49
C SER A 407 6.26 -1.70 10.93
N VAL A 408 5.56 -0.74 11.53
CA VAL A 408 4.27 -0.25 11.00
C VAL A 408 4.50 1.01 10.19
N PHE A 409 3.68 1.20 9.15
CA PHE A 409 3.51 2.48 8.48
C PHE A 409 2.05 2.64 8.05
N PHE A 410 1.72 3.84 7.60
CA PHE A 410 0.43 4.20 7.03
C PHE A 410 0.63 4.75 5.63
N SER A 411 -0.27 4.41 4.70
CA SER A 411 -0.21 4.90 3.33
C SER A 411 -0.55 6.40 3.24
N ASN A 412 0.13 7.09 2.32
CA ASN A 412 -0.09 8.50 1.99
C ASN A 412 0.06 9.48 3.17
N THR A 413 1.02 9.28 4.07
CA THR A 413 1.22 10.14 5.26
C THR A 413 1.80 11.51 4.94
N HIS A 414 2.61 11.62 3.89
CA HIS A 414 3.21 12.90 3.48
C HIS A 414 2.70 13.26 2.09
N LEU A 415 2.50 14.56 1.88
CA LEU A 415 1.96 15.14 0.65
C LEU A 415 2.95 16.16 0.09
N PHE A 416 3.29 15.96 -1.18
CA PHE A 416 4.06 16.86 -2.02
C PHE A 416 3.22 17.28 -3.21
N VAL A 417 3.15 18.58 -3.48
CA VAL A 417 2.47 19.13 -4.67
C VAL A 417 3.43 20.01 -5.45
N TYR A 418 3.55 19.76 -6.74
CA TYR A 418 4.32 20.53 -7.70
C TYR A 418 3.37 21.10 -8.76
N ASP A 419 3.53 22.37 -9.14
CA ASP A 419 2.69 22.99 -10.19
C ASP A 419 2.98 22.39 -11.57
N ASP A 420 4.25 22.10 -11.85
CA ASP A 420 4.74 21.22 -12.91
C ASP A 420 6.19 20.80 -12.58
N LEU A 421 6.88 20.08 -13.46
CA LEU A 421 8.35 19.84 -13.37
C LEU A 421 9.12 20.55 -14.50
N ASN A 422 8.47 21.49 -15.21
CA ASN A 422 9.04 22.23 -16.34
C ASN A 422 9.62 23.58 -15.93
N THR A 423 9.19 24.14 -14.81
CA THR A 423 9.52 25.51 -14.45
C THR A 423 10.91 25.65 -13.83
N LEU A 424 11.87 26.03 -14.68
CA LEU A 424 12.95 26.94 -14.29
C LEU A 424 12.33 28.31 -13.98
N SER A 425 11.67 28.47 -12.82
CA SER A 425 11.21 29.80 -12.39
C SER A 425 12.18 30.38 -11.36
N ASN A 426 12.79 31.51 -11.72
CA ASN A 426 13.76 32.30 -10.94
C ASN A 426 13.14 32.98 -9.70
N THR A 427 12.26 32.31 -8.96
CA THR A 427 11.62 32.86 -7.76
C THR A 427 11.60 31.83 -6.63
N ALA A 428 12.79 31.48 -6.14
CA ALA A 428 12.93 30.87 -4.83
C ALA A 428 12.62 31.93 -3.76
N GLN A 429 11.46 31.85 -3.11
CA GLN A 429 11.21 32.56 -1.86
C GLN A 429 10.88 31.54 -0.76
N VAL A 430 11.94 31.25 0.02
CA VAL A 430 11.98 31.00 1.46
C VAL A 430 10.85 30.15 2.06
N CYS A 431 11.20 28.92 2.47
CA CYS A 431 10.62 28.32 3.67
C CYS A 431 11.65 27.44 4.38
N SER A 432 12.62 28.10 5.01
CA SER A 432 13.53 27.50 5.99
C SER A 432 13.26 28.12 7.35
N SER A 433 12.25 27.62 8.08
CA SER A 433 12.15 27.77 9.54
C SER A 433 10.85 27.18 10.12
N VAL A 434 10.71 25.85 10.24
CA VAL A 434 9.92 25.23 11.32
C VAL A 434 10.45 23.82 11.64
N ILE A 435 11.68 23.70 12.15
CA ILE A 435 12.08 22.56 13.00
C ILE A 435 13.03 23.08 14.07
N SER A 436 12.47 23.66 15.13
CA SER A 436 13.05 23.63 16.47
C SER A 436 11.99 24.11 17.45
N ASN A 437 11.77 23.35 18.52
CA ASN A 437 10.90 23.58 19.67
C ASN A 437 9.59 22.78 19.69
N VAL A 438 9.71 21.46 19.83
CA VAL A 438 8.86 20.70 20.76
C VAL A 438 9.74 19.69 21.51
N GLU A 439 10.58 20.21 22.41
CA GLU A 439 11.00 19.50 23.62
C GLU A 439 10.67 20.42 24.79
N LYS A 440 10.04 19.86 25.84
CA LYS A 440 9.32 20.51 26.97
C LYS A 440 7.89 20.92 26.57
N TYR A 441 6.84 20.17 26.91
CA TYR A 441 6.50 19.50 28.17
C TYR A 441 5.72 18.21 27.99
#